data_AF-A0A970H183-F1
#
_entry.id   AF-A0A970H183-F1
#
_cell.length_a   1.000
_cell.length_b   1.000
_cell.length_c   1.000
_cell.angle_alpha   90.00
_cell.angle_beta   90.00
_cell.angle_gamma   90.00
#
_symmetry.space_group_name_H-M   'P 1'
#
loop_
_entity.id
_entity.type
_entity.pdbx_description
1 polymer ?
#
loop_
_entity_poly.entity_id
_entity_poly.type
_entity_poly.pdbx_seq_one_letter_code
_entity_poly.pdbx_strand_id
1 'polypeptide(L)'
;MERFDTMLEAAELAATLCGSWSFATSNDRYDVKGLLVLAETSDSEDPIDENDFYVVSPSGAIGICEDGGDIFWLFFSEKALDEDLPLTYQVNPQINFCPKCGTPTVPDARFCTQCGTDLFAI
;
A
#
# COMPACT_ATOMS: atom_id res chain seq x y z
N MET A 1 -1.70 0.75 -4.48
CA MET A 1 -1.75 0.71 -3.00
C MET A 1 -0.72 1.67 -2.45
N GLU A 2 -0.99 2.29 -1.31
CA GLU A 2 0.06 2.96 -0.51
C GLU A 2 1.01 1.91 0.08
N ARG A 3 2.25 2.32 0.33
CA ARG A 3 3.30 1.51 0.93
C ARG A 3 3.60 2.02 2.34
N PHE A 4 3.92 1.11 3.24
CA PHE A 4 4.26 1.40 4.62
C PHE A 4 5.45 0.55 5.06
N ASP A 5 6.33 1.15 5.86
CA ASP A 5 7.55 0.49 6.35
C ASP A 5 7.28 -0.27 7.66
N THR A 6 6.09 -0.12 8.23
CA THR A 6 5.67 -0.80 9.47
C THR A 6 4.26 -1.35 9.35
N MET A 7 3.97 -2.43 10.08
CA MET A 7 2.63 -3.01 10.14
C MET A 7 1.66 -2.03 10.83
N LEU A 8 2.14 -1.27 11.82
CA LEU A 8 1.34 -0.31 12.56
C LEU A 8 0.82 0.81 11.64
N GLU A 9 1.68 1.43 10.83
CA GLU A 9 1.23 2.47 9.89
C GLU A 9 0.22 1.93 8.87
N ALA A 10 0.44 0.71 8.36
CA ALA A 10 -0.51 0.05 7.48
C ALA A 10 -1.86 -0.23 8.18
N ALA A 11 -1.81 -0.67 9.45
CA ALA A 11 -3.00 -0.93 10.25
C ALA A 11 -3.76 0.37 10.61
N GLU A 12 -3.06 1.47 10.86
CA GLU A 12 -3.66 2.79 11.08
C GLU A 12 -4.43 3.26 9.85
N LEU A 13 -3.85 3.15 8.64
CA LEU A 13 -4.58 3.47 7.42
C LEU A 13 -5.78 2.52 7.25
N ALA A 14 -5.57 1.20 7.37
CA ALA A 14 -6.63 0.22 7.20
C ALA A 14 -7.81 0.50 8.15
N ALA A 15 -7.54 0.91 9.39
CA ALA A 15 -8.54 1.28 10.38
C ALA A 15 -9.39 2.49 10.02
N THR A 16 -8.93 3.35 9.12
CA THR A 16 -9.77 4.42 8.54
C THR A 16 -10.72 3.90 7.46
N LEU A 17 -10.41 2.74 6.85
CA LEU A 17 -11.14 2.16 5.73
C LEU A 17 -12.17 1.10 6.18
N CYS A 18 -11.86 0.31 7.21
CA CYS A 18 -12.74 -0.72 7.78
C CYS A 18 -12.63 -0.79 9.31
N GLY A 19 -13.54 -1.53 9.95
CA GLY A 19 -13.55 -1.75 11.40
C GLY A 19 -13.27 -3.19 11.85
N SER A 20 -13.12 -4.13 10.90
CA SER A 20 -12.98 -5.56 11.18
C SER A 20 -12.17 -6.28 10.10
N TRP A 21 -11.32 -7.21 10.55
CA TRP A 21 -10.48 -8.03 9.69
C TRP A 21 -10.48 -9.49 10.12
N SER A 22 -10.30 -10.39 9.16
CA SER A 22 -9.95 -11.79 9.39
C SER A 22 -8.50 -12.04 8.97
N PHE A 23 -7.78 -12.83 9.76
CA PHE A 23 -6.44 -13.25 9.37
C PHE A 23 -6.51 -14.24 8.20
N ALA A 24 -5.52 -14.20 7.32
CA ALA A 24 -5.54 -14.99 6.10
C ALA A 24 -5.29 -16.48 6.33
N THR A 25 -4.50 -16.83 7.34
CA THR A 25 -4.03 -18.20 7.58
C THR A 25 -4.66 -18.86 8.81
N SER A 26 -5.49 -18.13 9.56
CA SER A 26 -6.19 -18.63 10.74
C SER A 26 -7.66 -18.17 10.77
N ASN A 27 -8.39 -18.61 11.79
CA ASN A 27 -9.78 -18.20 12.00
C ASN A 27 -9.88 -16.99 12.97
N ASP A 28 -8.77 -16.30 13.22
CA ASP A 28 -8.70 -15.14 14.09
C ASP A 28 -9.36 -13.92 13.43
N ARG A 29 -9.98 -13.10 14.28
CA ARG A 29 -10.62 -11.84 13.87
C ARG A 29 -10.17 -10.71 14.76
N TYR A 30 -10.03 -9.54 14.17
CA TYR A 30 -9.54 -8.35 14.85
C TYR A 30 -10.51 -7.21 14.62
N ASP A 31 -10.83 -6.50 15.70
CA ASP A 31 -11.37 -5.15 15.63
C ASP A 31 -10.22 -4.14 15.51
N VAL A 32 -10.54 -2.86 15.37
CA VAL A 32 -9.54 -1.79 15.23
C VAL A 32 -8.49 -1.84 16.35
N LYS A 33 -8.92 -1.98 17.60
CA LYS A 33 -7.99 -1.99 18.73
C LYS A 33 -7.10 -3.23 18.72
N GLY A 34 -7.67 -4.41 18.47
CA GLY A 34 -6.93 -5.66 18.42
C GLY A 34 -5.88 -5.66 17.31
N LEU A 35 -6.23 -5.13 16.13
CA LEU A 35 -5.30 -5.05 15.00
C LEU A 35 -4.13 -4.10 15.29
N LEU A 36 -4.40 -2.91 15.84
CA LEU A 36 -3.34 -1.95 16.16
C LEU A 36 -2.36 -2.46 17.21
N VAL A 37 -2.87 -3.12 18.28
CA VAL A 37 -2.01 -3.72 19.32
C VAL A 37 -1.16 -4.86 18.74
N LEU A 38 -1.75 -5.69 17.88
CA LEU A 38 -1.02 -6.76 17.20
C LEU A 38 0.09 -6.20 16.32
N ALA A 39 -0.22 -5.17 15.52
CA ALA A 39 0.72 -4.52 14.63
C ALA A 39 1.90 -3.91 15.38
N GLU A 40 1.63 -3.14 16.44
CA GLU A 40 2.68 -2.55 17.29
C GLU A 40 3.57 -3.63 17.94
N THR A 41 2.97 -4.73 18.38
CA THR A 41 3.74 -5.86 18.96
C THR A 41 4.59 -6.52 17.89
N SER A 42 4.04 -6.77 16.69
CA SER A 42 4.76 -7.38 15.57
C SER A 42 5.97 -6.53 15.17
N ASP A 43 5.78 -5.23 14.97
CA ASP A 43 6.85 -4.30 14.60
C ASP A 43 7.98 -4.25 15.65
N SER A 44 7.63 -4.43 16.94
CA SER A 44 8.61 -4.46 18.02
C SER A 44 9.35 -5.79 18.16
N GLU A 45 8.72 -6.92 17.83
CA GLU A 45 9.29 -8.26 18.03
C GLU A 45 10.07 -8.74 16.81
N ASP A 46 9.57 -8.47 15.61
CA ASP A 46 10.13 -8.94 14.34
C ASP A 46 9.91 -7.86 13.26
N PRO A 47 10.74 -6.80 13.26
CA PRO A 47 10.63 -5.73 12.26
C PRO A 47 10.88 -6.29 10.86
N ILE A 48 10.09 -5.80 9.91
CA ILE A 48 10.19 -6.16 8.49
C ILE A 48 11.57 -5.82 7.90
N ASP A 49 11.99 -6.58 6.89
CA ASP A 49 13.25 -6.34 6.17
C ASP A 49 13.23 -4.99 5.43
N GLU A 50 14.39 -4.35 5.24
CA GLU A 50 14.49 -3.04 4.58
C GLU A 50 14.03 -3.05 3.11
N ASN A 51 13.98 -4.24 2.50
CA ASN A 51 13.54 -4.44 1.13
C ASN A 51 12.04 -4.78 1.02
N ASP A 52 11.38 -5.03 2.14
CA ASP A 52 10.00 -5.44 2.21
C ASP A 52 9.11 -4.28 2.68
N PHE A 53 7.84 -4.31 2.32
CA PHE A 53 6.90 -3.26 2.73
C PHE A 53 5.47 -3.76 2.82
N TYR A 54 4.70 -3.14 3.69
CA TYR A 54 3.26 -3.38 3.79
C TYR A 54 2.51 -2.57 2.74
N VAL A 55 1.37 -3.12 2.29
CA VAL A 55 0.44 -2.48 1.38
C VAL A 55 -0.97 -2.56 1.93
N VAL A 56 -1.76 -1.53 1.67
CA VAL A 56 -3.18 -1.48 2.05
C VAL A 56 -4.05 -1.38 0.79
N SER A 57 -5.03 -2.27 0.69
CA SER A 57 -6.03 -2.24 -0.38
C SER A 57 -7.03 -1.09 -0.18
N PRO A 58 -7.69 -0.61 -1.24
CA PRO A 58 -8.81 0.33 -1.13
C PRO A 58 -9.90 -0.01 -0.09
N SER A 59 -10.18 -1.30 0.15
CA SER A 59 -11.15 -1.71 1.18
C SER A 59 -10.54 -1.95 2.56
N GLY A 60 -9.22 -1.75 2.71
CA GLY A 60 -8.48 -1.89 3.96
C GLY A 60 -7.92 -3.28 4.22
N ALA A 61 -7.78 -4.15 3.22
CA ALA A 61 -6.99 -5.38 3.39
C ALA A 61 -5.50 -5.01 3.54
N ILE A 62 -4.76 -5.76 4.34
CA ILE A 62 -3.33 -5.52 4.58
C ILE A 62 -2.55 -6.70 4.02
N GLY A 63 -1.57 -6.41 3.17
CA GLY A 63 -0.63 -7.38 2.65
C GLY A 63 0.80 -6.95 2.90
N ILE A 64 1.72 -7.92 2.84
CA ILE A 64 3.16 -7.70 2.83
C ILE A 64 3.68 -8.00 1.43
N CYS A 65 4.58 -7.18 0.93
CA CYS A 65 5.30 -7.40 -0.31
C CYS A 65 6.75 -7.71 0.03
N GLU A 66 7.17 -8.93 -0.29
CA GLU A 66 8.54 -9.40 -0.09
C GLU A 66 9.34 -9.22 -1.39
N ASP A 67 10.55 -8.67 -1.30
CA ASP A 67 11.47 -8.42 -2.43
C ASP A 67 10.85 -7.61 -3.61
N GLY A 68 9.75 -6.88 -3.37
CA GLY A 68 9.05 -6.09 -4.39
C GLY A 68 8.33 -6.91 -5.48
N GLY A 69 8.09 -8.20 -5.25
CA GLY A 69 7.46 -9.11 -6.21
C GLY A 69 5.99 -9.41 -5.92
N ASP A 70 5.78 -10.41 -5.06
CA ASP A 70 4.47 -10.95 -4.74
C ASP A 70 3.87 -10.24 -3.50
N ILE A 71 2.55 -10.12 -3.46
CA ILE A 71 1.82 -9.63 -2.29
C ILE A 71 1.22 -10.83 -1.55
N PHE A 72 1.62 -11.00 -0.30
CA PHE A 72 1.01 -11.92 0.63
C PHE A 72 -0.01 -11.17 1.48
N TRP A 73 -1.29 -11.36 1.20
CA TRP A 73 -2.37 -10.76 1.98
C TRP A 73 -2.46 -11.43 3.35
N LEU A 74 -2.25 -10.65 4.41
CA LEU A 74 -2.23 -11.10 5.80
C LEU A 74 -3.60 -10.91 6.46
N PHE A 75 -4.26 -9.77 6.19
CA PHE A 75 -5.54 -9.41 6.80
C PHE A 75 -6.56 -9.05 5.72
N PHE A 76 -7.66 -9.81 5.66
CA PHE A 76 -8.78 -9.50 4.79
C PHE A 76 -9.79 -8.63 5.54
N SER A 77 -10.13 -7.49 4.96
CA SER A 77 -11.19 -6.60 5.45
C SER A 77 -12.56 -7.22 5.16
N GLU A 78 -13.53 -7.09 6.06
CA GLU A 78 -14.91 -7.52 5.78
C GLU A 78 -15.55 -6.73 4.63
N LYS A 79 -15.02 -5.55 4.29
CA LYS A 79 -15.44 -4.77 3.12
C LYS A 79 -14.84 -5.27 1.80
N ALA A 80 -13.84 -6.14 1.84
CA ALA A 80 -13.11 -6.64 0.68
C ALA A 80 -13.73 -7.91 0.06
N LEU A 81 -14.95 -8.32 0.46
CA LEU A 81 -15.57 -9.58 0.01
C LEU A 81 -15.73 -9.69 -1.51
N ASP A 82 -15.77 -8.56 -2.23
CA ASP A 82 -15.82 -8.49 -3.70
C ASP A 82 -14.57 -7.79 -4.31
N GLU A 83 -13.55 -7.51 -3.51
CA GLU A 83 -12.33 -6.86 -4.00
C GLU A 83 -11.39 -7.91 -4.60
N ASP A 84 -11.08 -7.76 -5.90
CA ASP A 84 -10.06 -8.57 -6.57
C ASP A 84 -8.67 -8.06 -6.16
N LEU A 85 -8.14 -8.63 -5.08
CA LEU A 85 -6.85 -8.25 -4.53
C LEU A 85 -5.72 -8.76 -5.45
N PRO A 86 -4.82 -7.89 -5.92
CA PRO A 86 -3.73 -8.32 -6.78
C PRO A 86 -2.75 -9.21 -6.02
N LEU A 87 -2.18 -10.19 -6.74
CA LEU A 87 -1.17 -11.09 -6.20
C LEU A 87 0.26 -10.54 -6.31
N THR A 88 0.45 -9.47 -7.08
CA THR A 88 1.76 -8.87 -7.31
C THR A 88 1.71 -7.36 -7.09
N TYR A 89 2.80 -6.83 -6.58
CA TYR A 89 2.90 -5.39 -6.40
C TYR A 89 3.24 -4.74 -7.74
N GLN A 90 2.34 -3.87 -8.20
CA GLN A 90 2.61 -3.02 -9.36
C GLN A 90 2.89 -1.60 -8.88
N VAL A 91 4.09 -1.09 -9.18
CA VAL A 91 4.32 0.36 -9.18
C VAL A 91 3.35 0.91 -10.19
N ASN A 92 2.23 1.50 -9.75
CA ASN A 92 1.35 2.18 -10.68
C ASN A 92 2.17 3.37 -11.20
N PRO A 93 2.63 3.39 -12.47
CA PRO A 93 3.31 4.56 -12.96
C PRO A 93 2.24 5.64 -12.97
N GLN A 94 2.30 6.58 -12.04
CA GLN A 94 1.47 7.77 -12.12
C GLN A 94 1.96 8.55 -13.32
N ILE A 95 1.42 8.21 -14.49
CA ILE A 95 1.70 8.91 -15.75
C ILE A 95 1.04 10.27 -15.60
N ASN A 96 1.86 11.26 -15.26
CA ASN A 96 1.46 12.65 -15.32
C ASN A 96 1.47 13.10 -16.78
N PHE A 97 0.82 14.21 -17.07
CA PHE A 97 0.91 14.84 -18.38
C PHE A 97 1.53 16.22 -18.22
N CYS A 98 2.47 16.56 -19.10
CA CYS A 98 3.06 17.88 -19.10
C CYS A 98 1.95 18.94 -19.29
N PRO A 99 1.81 19.95 -18.41
CA PRO A 99 0.75 20.94 -18.52
C PRO A 99 0.89 21.83 -19.76
N LYS A 100 2.10 21.92 -20.33
CA LYS A 100 2.37 22.79 -21.49
C LYS A 100 2.06 22.11 -22.82
N CYS A 101 2.42 20.83 -22.98
CA CYS A 101 2.31 20.14 -24.27
C CYS A 101 1.48 18.85 -24.23
N GLY A 102 1.03 18.41 -23.06
CA GLY A 102 0.20 17.21 -22.89
C GLY A 102 0.93 15.89 -23.11
N THR A 103 2.26 15.88 -23.22
CA THR A 103 3.03 14.63 -23.35
C THR A 103 3.02 13.88 -22.01
N PRO A 104 2.88 12.53 -22.00
CA PRO A 104 2.99 11.73 -20.79
C PRO A 104 4.39 11.85 -20.18
N THR A 105 4.45 12.02 -18.87
CA THR A 105 5.64 12.21 -18.06
C THR A 105 5.65 11.21 -16.92
N VAL A 106 6.81 10.61 -16.65
CA VAL A 106 6.99 9.80 -15.44
C VAL A 106 6.89 10.71 -14.20
N PRO A 107 6.40 10.20 -13.07
CA PRO A 107 6.08 11.04 -11.91
C PRO A 107 7.29 11.79 -11.32
N ASP A 108 8.51 11.30 -11.55
CA ASP A 108 9.78 11.94 -11.12
C ASP A 108 10.52 12.71 -12.22
N ALA A 109 9.89 12.92 -13.39
CA ALA A 109 10.53 13.71 -14.44
C ALA A 109 10.67 15.18 -14.02
N ARG A 110 11.90 15.68 -13.95
CA ARG A 110 12.14 17.10 -13.69
C ARG A 110 11.77 17.99 -14.88
N PHE A 111 12.01 17.51 -16.10
CA PHE A 111 11.73 18.24 -17.33
C PHE A 111 10.93 17.39 -18.30
N CYS A 112 10.03 18.01 -19.05
CA CYS A 112 9.31 17.35 -20.14
C CYS A 112 10.30 16.95 -21.25
N THR A 113 10.34 15.66 -21.60
CA THR A 113 11.20 15.11 -22.67
C THR A 113 10.87 15.64 -24.06
N GLN A 114 9.65 16.16 -24.25
CA GLN A 114 9.20 16.69 -25.53
C GLN A 114 9.42 18.21 -25.64
N CYS A 115 9.00 18.99 -24.65
CA CYS A 115 9.01 20.47 -24.74
C CYS A 115 9.99 21.17 -23.81
N GLY A 116 10.72 20.43 -22.96
CA GLY A 116 11.73 20.96 -22.04
C GLY A 116 11.20 21.76 -20.85
N THR A 117 9.89 21.78 -20.61
CA THR A 117 9.29 22.53 -19.49
C THR A 117 9.63 21.88 -18.16
N ASP A 118 10.02 22.70 -17.17
CA ASP A 118 10.21 22.26 -15.79
C ASP A 118 8.86 21.85 -15.18
N LEU A 119 8.77 20.60 -14.74
CA LEU A 119 7.54 20.00 -14.22
C LEU A 119 7.37 20.22 -12.70
N PHE A 120 8.37 20.79 -12.02
CA PHE A 120 8.31 21.13 -10.60
C PHE A 120 8.09 22.63 -10.36
N ALA A 121 8.25 23.46 -11.39
CA ALA A 121 8.07 24.91 -11.31
C ALA A 121 6.65 25.40 -11.68
N ILE A 122 5.65 24.51 -11.60
CA ILE A 122 4.24 24.78 -11.99
C ILE A 122 3.47 25.35 -10.80
#